data_AF-A0A968M447-F1
#
_entry.id   AF-A0A968M447-F1
#
_cell.length_a   1.000
_cell.length_b   1.000
_cell.length_c   1.000
_cell.angle_alpha   90.00
_cell.angle_beta   90.00
_cell.angle_gamma   90.00
#
_symmetry.space_group_name_H-M   'P 1'
#
loop_
_entity.id
_entity.type
_entity.pdbx_description
1 polymer ?
#
loop_
_entity_poly.entity_id
_entity_poly.type
_entity_poly.pdbx_seq_one_letter_code
_entity_poly.pdbx_strand_id
1 'polypeptide(L)'
;MKVIQRLGLVALVYGLTGAGTLFLPDMVFPVQAQEAPAAPAPAAGTGAGLSRSEVAERLNIVPVFTVVSKDGTPILANVDQEGTTLQVASFWLGQEQATAAITQIQTANPDIAAEAQVIPVSLGYAYEVAEQQRQQSENLVFQVLPRPSDVESAMQIVKANGQTDIEDFPGIPLFYGVSAQGILTIERDGVEVVPFFFAQQDLQLTLDRAAAENAEVTQATKIEVTTLEQVVDSMLDSSAAADIEKIAFVPSRDSSSMFRI
;
A
#
# COMPACT_ATOMS: atom_id res chain seq x y z
N MET A 1 26.81 12.99 -9.34
CA MET A 1 25.68 13.35 -8.45
C MET A 1 24.52 12.42 -8.80
N LYS A 2 24.17 11.49 -7.91
CA LYS A 2 23.03 10.58 -8.07
C LYS A 2 21.76 11.33 -7.68
N VAL A 3 20.81 11.43 -8.60
CA VAL A 3 19.48 11.99 -8.36
C VAL A 3 18.67 10.90 -7.65
N ILE A 4 18.23 11.17 -6.42
CA ILE A 4 17.31 10.31 -5.68
C ILE A 4 15.91 10.58 -6.25
N GLN A 5 15.40 9.64 -7.05
CA GLN A 5 14.02 9.63 -7.52
C GLN A 5 13.11 9.26 -6.35
N ARG A 6 12.30 10.22 -5.88
CA ARG A 6 11.31 10.00 -4.81
C ARG A 6 10.11 9.21 -5.37
N LEU A 7 9.62 8.22 -4.60
CA LEU A 7 8.28 7.66 -4.80
C LEU A 7 7.26 8.80 -4.61
N GLY A 8 6.58 9.19 -5.68
CA GLY A 8 5.51 10.20 -5.62
C GLY A 8 4.16 9.52 -5.40
N LEU A 9 3.69 9.49 -4.16
CA LEU A 9 2.26 9.43 -3.86
C LEU A 9 1.76 10.88 -3.91
N VAL A 10 0.96 11.21 -4.92
CA VAL A 10 0.49 12.57 -5.16
C VAL A 10 -0.85 12.75 -4.46
N ALA A 11 -0.91 13.64 -3.45
CA ALA A 11 -2.17 14.15 -2.91
C ALA A 11 -2.57 15.38 -3.74
N LEU A 12 -3.74 15.36 -4.37
CA LEU A 12 -4.20 16.48 -5.19
C LEU A 12 -5.55 17.07 -4.78
N VAL A 13 -5.59 18.40 -4.88
CA VAL A 13 -6.66 19.35 -4.57
C VAL A 13 -7.42 19.68 -5.88
N TYR A 14 -8.76 19.80 -5.80
CA TYR A 14 -9.70 19.88 -6.92
C TYR A 14 -9.68 21.20 -7.73
N GLY A 15 -9.91 21.13 -9.05
CA GLY A 15 -10.02 22.33 -9.90
C GLY A 15 -10.45 22.20 -11.38
N LEU A 16 -11.60 21.58 -11.67
CA LEU A 16 -12.58 21.84 -12.76
C LEU A 16 -12.18 22.17 -14.24
N THR A 17 -12.90 21.44 -15.11
CA THR A 17 -13.56 21.78 -16.40
C THR A 17 -12.77 21.78 -17.71
N GLY A 18 -13.20 20.90 -18.63
CA GLY A 18 -13.06 21.12 -20.08
C GLY A 18 -13.32 19.87 -20.92
N ALA A 19 -14.41 19.87 -21.69
CA ALA A 19 -14.84 18.77 -22.56
C ALA A 19 -14.08 18.71 -23.90
N GLY A 20 -13.82 17.49 -24.41
CA GLY A 20 -13.28 17.27 -25.75
C GLY A 20 -13.49 15.84 -26.24
N THR A 21 -14.08 15.70 -27.44
CA THR A 21 -14.61 14.50 -28.08
C THR A 21 -13.53 13.59 -28.70
N LEU A 22 -13.72 12.27 -28.62
CA LEU A 22 -12.84 11.22 -29.14
C LEU A 22 -13.14 10.84 -30.59
N PHE A 23 -12.07 10.58 -31.37
CA PHE A 23 -12.11 9.96 -32.70
C PHE A 23 -11.29 8.66 -32.64
N LEU A 24 -11.89 7.53 -33.03
CA LEU A 24 -11.23 6.22 -33.13
C LEU A 24 -11.05 5.83 -34.60
N PRO A 25 -9.97 5.09 -34.93
CA PRO A 25 -10.06 4.10 -35.99
C PRO A 25 -9.71 2.69 -35.50
N ASP A 26 -10.55 1.75 -35.94
CA ASP A 26 -10.40 0.30 -35.86
C ASP A 26 -9.01 -0.20 -36.25
N MET A 27 -8.42 -1.04 -35.39
CA MET A 27 -7.34 -1.95 -35.77
C MET A 27 -7.67 -3.38 -35.32
N VAL A 28 -7.86 -4.24 -36.31
CA VAL A 28 -7.98 -5.69 -36.16
C VAL A 28 -6.57 -6.29 -36.16
N PHE A 29 -6.19 -6.98 -35.08
CA PHE A 29 -4.96 -7.75 -34.99
C PHE A 29 -5.23 -9.25 -35.22
N PRO A 30 -4.36 -9.97 -35.94
CA PRO A 30 -4.47 -11.43 -36.05
C PRO A 30 -4.01 -12.11 -34.75
N VAL A 31 -4.82 -13.06 -34.26
CA VAL A 31 -4.46 -13.95 -33.15
C VAL A 31 -3.48 -15.01 -33.66
N GLN A 32 -2.25 -14.98 -33.15
CA GLN A 32 -1.34 -16.12 -33.16
C GLN A 32 -1.29 -16.70 -31.74
N ALA A 33 -1.50 -18.00 -31.62
CA ALA A 33 -1.38 -18.72 -30.35
C ALA A 33 0.09 -18.76 -29.94
N GLN A 34 0.45 -17.95 -28.95
CA GLN A 34 1.74 -17.99 -28.29
C GLN A 34 1.62 -18.94 -27.09
N GLU A 35 2.43 -20.01 -27.09
CA GLU A 35 2.56 -20.93 -25.97
C GLU A 35 2.89 -20.12 -24.69
N ALA A 36 2.17 -20.40 -23.61
CA ALA A 36 2.35 -19.71 -22.33
C ALA A 36 3.82 -19.81 -21.88
N PRO A 37 4.47 -18.70 -21.48
CA PRO A 37 5.80 -18.78 -20.91
C PRO A 37 5.75 -19.66 -19.66
N ALA A 38 6.66 -20.64 -19.59
CA ALA A 38 6.85 -21.44 -18.40
C ALA A 38 7.08 -20.52 -17.20
N ALA A 39 6.39 -20.80 -16.08
CA ALA A 39 6.58 -20.09 -14.83
C ALA A 39 8.08 -20.04 -14.49
N PRO A 40 8.63 -18.88 -14.09
CA PRO A 40 10.02 -18.81 -13.69
C PRO A 40 10.25 -19.70 -12.46
N ALA A 41 11.29 -20.53 -12.52
CA ALA A 41 11.77 -21.30 -11.38
C ALA A 41 12.21 -20.35 -10.25
N PRO A 42 12.10 -20.75 -8.96
CA PRO A 42 12.55 -19.92 -7.85
C PRO A 42 14.06 -19.71 -7.97
N ALA A 43 14.48 -18.44 -8.13
CA ALA A 43 15.89 -18.08 -8.17
C ALA A 43 16.47 -18.12 -6.75
N ALA A 44 17.47 -18.97 -6.53
CA ALA A 44 18.22 -19.06 -5.29
C ALA A 44 19.04 -17.76 -5.06
N GLY A 45 18.96 -17.24 -3.84
CA GLY A 45 19.55 -15.96 -3.44
C GLY A 45 21.08 -15.91 -3.47
N THR A 46 21.60 -14.80 -4.00
CA THR A 46 22.97 -14.32 -3.76
C THR A 46 22.95 -12.80 -3.62
N GLY A 47 22.82 -12.29 -2.39
CA GLY A 47 23.21 -10.92 -2.00
C GLY A 47 22.63 -9.74 -2.82
N ALA A 48 21.44 -9.90 -3.39
CA ALA A 48 20.70 -8.84 -4.06
C ALA A 48 19.38 -8.62 -3.30
N GLY A 49 18.87 -7.39 -3.30
CA GLY A 49 17.59 -7.06 -2.70
C GLY A 49 16.47 -7.84 -3.39
N LEU A 50 15.28 -7.84 -2.81
CA LEU A 50 14.14 -8.52 -3.42
C LEU A 50 13.83 -7.90 -4.78
N SER A 51 13.46 -8.74 -5.73
CA SER A 51 12.83 -8.29 -6.95
C SER A 51 11.47 -7.65 -6.65
N ARG A 52 10.99 -6.80 -7.55
CA ARG A 52 9.67 -6.18 -7.42
C ARG A 52 8.54 -7.21 -7.31
N SER A 53 8.68 -8.37 -7.95
CA SER A 53 7.71 -9.46 -7.85
C SER A 53 7.73 -10.12 -6.46
N GLU A 54 8.91 -10.34 -5.88
CA GLU A 54 9.03 -10.84 -4.50
C GLU A 54 8.48 -9.84 -3.47
N VAL A 55 8.68 -8.54 -3.69
CA VAL A 55 8.03 -7.50 -2.88
C VAL A 55 6.52 -7.57 -3.00
N ALA A 56 5.99 -7.69 -4.22
CA ALA A 56 4.55 -7.84 -4.45
C ALA A 56 3.98 -9.07 -3.73
N GLU A 57 4.69 -10.19 -3.77
CA GLU A 57 4.29 -11.42 -3.07
C GLU A 57 4.20 -11.20 -1.56
N ARG A 58 5.16 -10.49 -0.96
CA ARG A 58 5.11 -10.13 0.47
C ARG A 58 3.93 -9.23 0.81
N LEU A 59 3.50 -8.38 -0.13
CA LEU A 59 2.36 -7.48 0.03
C LEU A 59 1.01 -8.16 -0.24
N ASN A 60 0.98 -9.38 -0.79
CA ASN A 60 -0.28 -10.06 -1.11
C ASN A 60 -1.16 -10.38 0.10
N ILE A 61 -0.56 -10.46 1.29
CA ILE A 61 -1.28 -10.68 2.55
C ILE A 61 -2.10 -9.46 2.99
N VAL A 62 -1.88 -8.28 2.38
CA VAL A 62 -2.51 -7.03 2.79
C VAL A 62 -3.70 -6.73 1.86
N PRO A 63 -4.95 -6.79 2.35
CA PRO A 63 -6.10 -6.34 1.60
C PRO A 63 -6.07 -4.82 1.42
N VAL A 64 -6.39 -4.39 0.21
CA VAL A 64 -6.83 -3.03 -0.09
C VAL A 64 -8.15 -3.08 -0.85
N PHE A 65 -8.89 -1.98 -0.81
CA PHE A 65 -10.19 -1.85 -1.44
C PHE A 65 -10.08 -0.87 -2.58
N THR A 66 -10.72 -1.16 -3.71
CA THR A 66 -10.79 -0.23 -4.84
C THR A 66 -12.21 -0.16 -5.37
N VAL A 67 -12.51 0.92 -6.08
CA VAL A 67 -13.83 1.17 -6.66
C VAL A 67 -13.77 0.88 -8.15
N VAL A 68 -14.63 -0.04 -8.60
CA VAL A 68 -14.74 -0.46 -9.99
C VAL A 68 -16.18 -0.30 -10.47
N SER A 69 -16.38 -0.21 -11.77
CA SER A 69 -17.71 -0.36 -12.38
C SER A 69 -18.18 -1.83 -12.35
N LYS A 70 -19.44 -2.09 -12.74
CA LYS A 70 -20.07 -3.43 -12.72
C LYS A 70 -19.32 -4.48 -13.53
N ASP A 71 -18.65 -4.08 -14.60
CA ASP A 71 -17.81 -4.91 -15.47
C ASP A 71 -16.40 -5.12 -14.92
N GLY A 72 -16.06 -4.50 -13.78
CA GLY A 72 -14.76 -4.64 -13.12
C GLY A 72 -13.72 -3.61 -13.54
N THR A 73 -14.09 -2.61 -14.36
CA THR A 73 -13.16 -1.56 -14.79
C THR A 73 -12.88 -0.57 -13.65
N PRO A 74 -11.61 -0.24 -13.33
CA PRO A 74 -11.28 0.74 -12.30
C PRO A 74 -11.88 2.12 -12.60
N ILE A 75 -12.52 2.73 -11.59
CA ILE A 75 -13.00 4.10 -11.68
C ILE A 75 -11.85 5.04 -11.33
N LEU A 76 -11.44 5.88 -12.30
CA LEU A 76 -10.34 6.82 -12.16
C LEU A 76 -10.86 8.21 -11.81
N ALA A 77 -10.21 8.87 -10.84
CA ALA A 77 -10.44 10.28 -10.58
C ALA A 77 -9.57 11.14 -11.49
N ASN A 78 -10.10 12.24 -12.02
CA ASN A 78 -9.30 13.25 -12.69
C ASN A 78 -8.91 14.31 -11.67
N VAL A 79 -7.61 14.59 -11.57
CA VAL A 79 -7.11 15.61 -10.67
C VAL A 79 -6.10 16.51 -11.37
N ASP A 80 -6.38 17.80 -11.36
CA ASP A 80 -5.60 18.80 -12.08
C ASP A 80 -4.41 19.25 -11.22
N GLN A 81 -3.20 19.00 -11.72
CA GLN A 81 -1.95 19.42 -11.10
C GLN A 81 -1.14 20.27 -12.07
N GLU A 82 -0.82 21.51 -11.69
CA GLU A 82 0.12 22.38 -12.41
C GLU A 82 -0.15 22.47 -13.92
N GLY A 83 -1.42 22.45 -14.33
CA GLY A 83 -1.86 22.51 -15.73
C GLY A 83 -1.91 21.17 -16.47
N THR A 84 -1.70 20.05 -15.77
CA THR A 84 -1.83 18.68 -16.29
C THR A 84 -2.92 17.95 -15.52
N THR A 85 -3.85 17.29 -16.24
CA THR A 85 -4.84 16.42 -15.60
C THR A 85 -4.24 15.03 -15.41
N LEU A 86 -4.08 14.62 -14.14
CA LEU A 86 -3.69 13.28 -13.76
C LEU A 86 -4.93 12.41 -13.58
N GLN A 87 -4.88 11.20 -14.11
CA GLN A 87 -5.83 10.14 -13.80
C GLN A 87 -5.32 9.38 -12.59
N VAL A 88 -6.17 9.21 -11.57
CA VAL A 88 -5.78 8.63 -10.29
C VAL A 88 -6.61 7.39 -10.02
N ALA A 89 -5.96 6.23 -9.98
CA ALA A 89 -6.50 4.98 -9.48
C ALA A 89 -6.29 4.91 -7.96
N SER A 90 -7.38 4.83 -7.20
CA SER A 90 -7.32 4.84 -5.73
C SER A 90 -7.54 3.46 -5.13
N PHE A 91 -6.73 3.16 -4.12
CA PHE A 91 -6.82 1.97 -3.27
C PHE A 91 -6.89 2.45 -1.83
N TRP A 92 -7.82 1.93 -1.03
CA TRP A 92 -7.98 2.29 0.37
C TRP A 92 -7.60 1.11 1.26
N LEU A 93 -6.88 1.37 2.35
CA LEU A 93 -6.64 0.35 3.38
C LEU A 93 -7.90 0.07 4.23
N GLY A 94 -8.86 1.00 4.27
CA GLY A 94 -10.16 0.82 4.91
C GLY A 94 -11.31 0.68 3.92
N GLN A 95 -12.12 -0.37 4.07
CA GLN A 95 -13.30 -0.59 3.22
C GLN A 95 -14.34 0.54 3.36
N GLU A 96 -14.52 1.04 4.58
CA GLU A 96 -15.44 2.14 4.85
C GLU A 96 -15.05 3.41 4.07
N GLN A 97 -13.75 3.67 3.91
CA GLN A 97 -13.26 4.79 3.10
C GLN A 97 -13.58 4.61 1.62
N ALA A 98 -13.36 3.41 1.06
CA ALA A 98 -13.73 3.10 -0.31
C ALA A 98 -15.25 3.21 -0.54
N THR A 99 -16.05 2.78 0.45
CA THR A 99 -17.51 2.89 0.39
C THR A 99 -17.95 4.36 0.45
N ALA A 100 -17.33 5.16 1.30
CA ALA A 100 -17.57 6.60 1.37
C ALA A 100 -17.19 7.32 0.06
N ALA A 101 -16.18 6.83 -0.66
CA ALA A 101 -15.82 7.36 -1.98
C ALA A 101 -16.96 7.18 -3.00
N ILE A 102 -17.71 6.08 -2.97
CA ILE A 102 -18.90 5.91 -3.83
C ILE A 102 -19.94 7.00 -3.55
N THR A 103 -20.16 7.36 -2.28
CA THR A 103 -21.09 8.46 -1.92
C THR A 103 -20.62 9.82 -2.47
N GLN A 104 -19.31 10.05 -2.53
CA GLN A 104 -18.75 11.25 -3.15
C GLN A 104 -18.95 11.22 -4.67
N ILE A 105 -18.69 10.08 -5.32
CA ILE A 105 -18.95 9.87 -6.75
C ILE A 105 -20.44 10.09 -7.04
N GLN A 106 -21.35 9.60 -6.19
CA GLN A 106 -22.80 9.78 -6.35
C GLN A 106 -23.23 11.25 -6.40
N THR A 107 -22.52 12.11 -5.69
CA THR A 107 -22.76 13.56 -5.68
C THR A 107 -22.25 14.22 -6.96
N ALA A 108 -21.12 13.77 -7.48
CA ALA A 108 -20.48 14.35 -8.66
C ALA A 108 -21.03 13.79 -10.00
N ASN A 109 -21.26 12.48 -10.06
CA ASN A 109 -21.75 11.75 -11.22
C ASN A 109 -22.61 10.53 -10.79
N PRO A 110 -23.94 10.72 -10.69
CA PRO A 110 -24.88 9.67 -10.29
C PRO A 110 -24.85 8.40 -11.13
N ASP A 111 -24.61 8.52 -12.44
CA ASP A 111 -24.65 7.39 -13.36
C ASP A 111 -23.45 6.47 -13.14
N ILE A 112 -22.25 7.03 -12.93
CA ILE A 112 -21.06 6.26 -12.58
C ILE A 112 -21.26 5.59 -11.21
N ALA A 113 -21.80 6.31 -10.22
CA ALA A 113 -22.03 5.75 -8.89
C ALA A 113 -23.04 4.58 -8.88
N ALA A 114 -24.06 4.63 -9.74
CA ALA A 114 -25.05 3.55 -9.88
C ALA A 114 -24.46 2.23 -10.40
N GLU A 115 -23.26 2.28 -10.97
CA GLU A 115 -22.51 1.13 -11.45
C GLU A 115 -21.25 0.85 -10.63
N ALA A 116 -20.93 1.70 -9.65
CA ALA A 116 -19.76 1.56 -8.82
C ALA A 116 -19.96 0.50 -7.74
N GLN A 117 -18.92 -0.31 -7.52
CA GLN A 117 -18.85 -1.26 -6.42
C GLN A 117 -17.45 -1.27 -5.83
N VAL A 118 -17.37 -1.52 -4.52
CA VAL A 118 -16.10 -1.74 -3.83
C VAL A 118 -15.73 -3.21 -3.94
N ILE A 119 -14.52 -3.49 -4.42
CA ILE A 119 -13.95 -4.85 -4.40
C ILE A 119 -12.67 -4.89 -3.58
N PRO A 120 -12.41 -5.98 -2.84
CA PRO A 120 -11.11 -6.23 -2.25
C PRO A 120 -10.13 -6.74 -3.31
N VAL A 121 -8.90 -6.23 -3.27
CA VAL A 121 -7.74 -6.75 -4.01
C VAL A 121 -6.54 -6.79 -3.07
N SER A 122 -5.44 -7.44 -3.47
CA SER A 122 -4.23 -7.44 -2.66
C SER A 122 -3.42 -6.17 -2.93
N LEU A 123 -2.69 -5.69 -1.91
CA LEU A 123 -1.74 -4.60 -2.06
C LEU A 123 -0.59 -4.99 -3.01
N GLY A 124 -0.22 -6.27 -3.03
CA GLY A 124 0.72 -6.81 -4.02
C GLY A 124 0.26 -6.61 -5.46
N TYR A 125 -1.01 -6.92 -5.75
CA TYR A 125 -1.61 -6.65 -7.06
C TYR A 125 -1.60 -5.14 -7.38
N ALA A 126 -2.03 -4.31 -6.44
CA ALA A 126 -2.02 -2.85 -6.63
C ALA A 126 -0.59 -2.31 -6.92
N TYR A 127 0.41 -2.85 -6.23
CA TYR A 127 1.83 -2.53 -6.45
C TYR A 127 2.30 -2.94 -7.85
N GLU A 128 2.00 -4.16 -8.29
CA GLU A 128 2.40 -4.63 -9.63
C GLU A 128 1.76 -3.81 -10.74
N VAL A 129 0.46 -3.52 -10.63
CA VAL A 129 -0.25 -2.72 -11.64
C VAL A 129 0.32 -1.30 -11.67
N ALA A 130 0.60 -0.70 -10.51
CA ALA A 130 1.23 0.61 -10.44
C ALA A 130 2.59 0.63 -11.14
N GLU A 131 3.43 -0.37 -10.89
CA GLU A 131 4.75 -0.49 -11.50
C GLU A 131 4.69 -0.69 -13.02
N GLN A 132 3.75 -1.50 -13.51
CA GLN A 132 3.55 -1.71 -14.94
C GLN A 132 3.07 -0.42 -15.62
N GLN A 133 2.09 0.25 -15.04
CA GLN A 133 1.48 1.44 -15.64
C GLN A 133 2.38 2.67 -15.60
N ARG A 134 3.22 2.81 -14.58
CA ARG A 134 4.27 3.85 -14.55
C ARG A 134 5.23 3.78 -15.74
N GLN A 135 5.39 2.62 -16.36
CA GLN A 135 6.22 2.46 -17.57
C GLN A 135 5.46 2.81 -18.85
N GLN A 136 4.13 2.86 -18.80
CA GLN A 136 3.25 2.99 -19.96
C GLN A 136 2.59 4.37 -20.08
N SER A 137 2.31 5.03 -18.95
CA SER A 137 1.63 6.32 -18.91
C SER A 137 2.19 7.20 -17.79
N GLU A 138 2.59 8.41 -18.14
CA GLU A 138 3.04 9.42 -17.18
C GLU A 138 1.87 10.12 -16.47
N ASN A 139 0.65 10.02 -17.02
CA ASN A 139 -0.54 10.71 -16.52
C ASN A 139 -1.45 9.83 -15.65
N LEU A 140 -1.13 8.53 -15.49
CA LEU A 140 -1.89 7.62 -14.63
C LEU A 140 -1.11 7.35 -13.34
N VAL A 141 -1.67 7.78 -12.22
CA VAL A 141 -1.10 7.65 -10.88
C VAL A 141 -1.91 6.64 -10.08
N PHE A 142 -1.19 5.80 -9.34
CA PHE A 142 -1.78 4.86 -8.40
C PHE A 142 -1.54 5.40 -7.00
N GLN A 143 -2.60 5.51 -6.20
CA GLN A 143 -2.49 5.94 -4.81
C GLN A 143 -3.09 4.91 -3.87
N VAL A 144 -2.39 4.66 -2.76
CA VAL A 144 -2.90 3.90 -1.63
C VAL A 144 -3.14 4.87 -0.48
N LEU A 145 -4.36 4.84 0.05
CA LEU A 145 -4.84 5.75 1.09
C LEU A 145 -4.86 5.02 2.44
N PRO A 146 -4.11 5.50 3.45
CA PRO A 146 -4.15 4.94 4.80
C PRO A 146 -5.48 5.26 5.50
N ARG A 147 -5.76 4.53 6.59
CA ARG A 147 -6.91 4.86 7.45
C ARG A 147 -6.60 6.12 8.24
N PRO A 148 -7.56 7.05 8.44
CA PRO A 148 -7.28 8.31 9.12
C PRO A 148 -6.83 8.11 10.57
N SER A 149 -7.36 7.08 11.24
CA SER A 149 -6.95 6.73 12.61
C SER A 149 -5.50 6.26 12.72
N ASP A 150 -4.98 5.56 11.70
CA ASP A 150 -3.57 5.17 11.66
C ASP A 150 -2.69 6.40 11.44
N VAL A 151 -3.08 7.30 10.53
CA VAL A 151 -2.36 8.56 10.30
C VAL A 151 -2.31 9.39 11.58
N GLU A 152 -3.44 9.50 12.28
CA GLU A 152 -3.51 10.21 13.56
C GLU A 152 -2.56 9.58 14.59
N SER A 153 -2.59 8.26 14.74
CA SER A 153 -1.70 7.53 15.66
C SER A 153 -0.23 7.73 15.32
N ALA A 154 0.12 7.67 14.03
CA ALA A 154 1.46 7.90 13.53
C ALA A 154 1.95 9.32 13.85
N MET A 155 1.11 10.32 13.61
CA MET A 155 1.42 11.72 13.93
C MET A 155 1.63 11.94 15.43
N GLN A 156 0.85 11.28 16.29
CA GLN A 156 1.05 11.33 17.74
C GLN A 156 2.42 10.76 18.15
N ILE A 157 2.82 9.62 17.58
CA ILE A 157 4.12 8.98 17.85
C ILE A 157 5.28 9.86 17.38
N VAL A 158 5.22 10.35 16.14
CA VAL A 158 6.24 11.24 15.55
C VAL A 158 6.43 12.51 16.38
N LYS A 159 5.33 13.15 16.81
CA LYS A 159 5.37 14.33 17.69
C LYS A 159 5.93 14.01 19.07
N ALA A 160 5.55 12.87 19.66
CA ALA A 160 6.11 12.41 20.93
C ALA A 160 7.62 12.13 20.84
N ASN A 161 8.12 11.77 19.66
CA ASN A 161 9.54 11.59 19.36
C ASN A 161 10.29 12.92 19.11
N GLY A 162 9.62 14.06 19.27
CA GLY A 162 10.22 15.39 19.16
C GLY A 162 10.24 15.95 17.73
N GLN A 163 9.60 15.29 16.77
CA GLN A 163 9.51 15.77 15.40
C GLN A 163 8.23 16.59 15.23
N THR A 164 8.36 17.91 15.42
CA THR A 164 7.21 18.84 15.48
C THR A 164 6.90 19.55 14.17
N ASP A 165 7.82 19.53 13.20
CA ASP A 165 7.74 20.32 11.97
C ASP A 165 7.00 19.58 10.83
N ILE A 166 6.36 18.45 11.15
CA ILE A 166 5.57 17.67 10.20
C ILE A 166 4.11 18.07 10.34
N GLU A 167 3.55 18.62 9.26
CA GLU A 167 2.13 18.95 9.16
C GLU A 167 1.29 17.70 8.84
N ASP A 168 1.77 16.88 7.90
CA ASP A 168 1.12 15.65 7.44
C ASP A 168 2.08 14.44 7.44
N PHE A 169 1.56 13.26 7.78
CA PHE A 169 2.37 12.04 7.76
C PHE A 169 2.73 11.64 6.33
N PRO A 170 4.03 11.49 5.98
CA PRO A 170 4.45 11.33 4.58
C PRO A 170 4.40 9.87 4.13
N GLY A 171 3.21 9.35 3.85
CA GLY A 171 3.02 8.01 3.27
C GLY A 171 2.08 7.12 4.09
N ILE A 172 2.25 5.81 3.97
CA ILE A 172 1.39 4.83 4.64
C ILE A 172 2.06 4.40 5.95
N PRO A 173 1.45 4.68 7.12
CA PRO A 173 2.05 4.31 8.40
C PRO A 173 2.19 2.80 8.59
N LEU A 174 3.35 2.39 9.10
CA LEU A 174 3.59 1.06 9.64
C LEU A 174 4.13 1.16 11.06
N PHE A 175 3.63 0.32 11.96
CA PHE A 175 3.96 0.33 13.37
C PHE A 175 4.75 -0.91 13.76
N TYR A 176 5.78 -0.73 14.60
CA TYR A 176 6.61 -1.83 15.09
C TYR A 176 7.06 -1.57 16.54
N GLY A 177 7.42 -2.63 17.25
CA GLY A 177 7.87 -2.55 18.64
C GLY A 177 9.39 -2.41 18.74
N VAL A 178 9.86 -1.60 19.69
CA VAL A 178 11.28 -1.46 20.04
C VAL A 178 11.42 -1.51 21.55
N SER A 179 12.33 -2.34 22.06
CA SER A 179 12.69 -2.43 23.47
C SER A 179 14.18 -2.15 23.71
N ALA A 180 14.62 -2.23 24.96
CA ALA A 180 16.04 -2.13 25.30
C ALA A 180 16.90 -3.24 24.66
N GLN A 181 16.29 -4.37 24.27
CA GLN A 181 16.96 -5.49 23.62
C GLN A 181 17.03 -5.35 22.09
N GLY A 182 16.34 -4.36 21.51
CA GLY A 182 16.30 -4.11 20.07
C GLY A 182 14.88 -4.08 19.53
N ILE A 183 14.75 -4.29 18.22
CA ILE A 183 13.45 -4.37 17.55
C ILE A 183 12.74 -5.65 18.00
N LEU A 184 11.44 -5.55 18.28
CA LEU A 184 10.60 -6.69 18.62
C LEU A 184 10.52 -7.64 17.43
N THR A 185 10.72 -8.92 17.72
CA THR A 185 10.55 -10.01 16.76
C THR A 185 9.56 -11.05 17.27
N ILE A 186 8.98 -11.80 16.34
CA ILE A 186 8.09 -12.93 16.62
C ILE A 186 8.56 -14.16 15.86
N GLU A 187 8.32 -15.34 16.41
CA GLU A 187 8.57 -16.59 15.69
C GLU A 187 7.39 -16.91 14.76
N ARG A 188 7.66 -17.15 13.48
CA ARG A 188 6.70 -17.58 12.47
C ARG A 188 7.31 -18.71 11.65
N ASP A 189 6.66 -19.88 11.67
CA ASP A 189 7.12 -21.07 10.95
C ASP A 189 8.59 -21.46 11.26
N GLY A 190 9.01 -21.26 12.52
CA GLY A 190 10.37 -21.53 12.99
C GLY A 190 11.41 -20.47 12.59
N VAL A 191 10.97 -19.32 12.05
CA VAL A 191 11.83 -18.20 11.67
C VAL A 191 11.45 -16.95 12.47
N GLU A 192 12.46 -16.26 12.98
CA GLU A 192 12.27 -14.99 13.68
C GLU A 192 12.06 -13.84 12.67
N VAL A 193 10.94 -13.14 12.80
CA VAL A 193 10.54 -12.04 11.90
C VAL A 193 10.23 -10.76 12.67
N VAL A 194 10.48 -9.62 12.06
CA VAL A 194 10.07 -8.28 12.51
C VAL A 194 8.68 -7.97 11.96
N PRO A 195 7.65 -7.88 12.82
CA PRO A 195 6.30 -7.59 12.37
C PRO A 195 6.07 -6.08 12.21
N PHE A 196 5.64 -5.66 11.01
CA PHE A 196 5.19 -4.32 10.70
C PHE A 196 3.67 -4.30 10.55
N PHE A 197 2.99 -3.61 11.47
CA PHE A 197 1.54 -3.55 11.53
C PHE A 197 1.00 -2.37 10.74
N PHE A 198 -0.04 -2.58 9.96
CA PHE A 198 -0.78 -1.49 9.31
C PHE A 198 -1.68 -0.72 10.28
N ALA A 199 -1.99 -1.27 11.47
CA ALA A 199 -2.79 -0.63 12.51
C ALA A 199 -2.04 -0.59 13.84
N GLN A 200 -1.92 0.61 14.43
CA GLN A 200 -1.27 0.79 15.73
C GLN A 200 -1.98 -0.01 16.84
N GLN A 201 -3.32 -0.01 16.80
CA GLN A 201 -4.14 -0.71 17.79
C GLN A 201 -3.89 -2.23 17.78
N ASP A 202 -3.62 -2.82 16.61
CA ASP A 202 -3.35 -4.25 16.50
C ASP A 202 -1.99 -4.62 17.10
N LEU A 203 -0.98 -3.77 16.93
CA LEU A 203 0.29 -3.91 17.64
C LEU A 203 0.09 -3.78 19.15
N GLN A 204 -0.65 -2.76 19.60
CA GLN A 204 -0.93 -2.57 21.03
C GLN A 204 -1.61 -3.80 21.64
N LEU A 205 -2.64 -4.34 21.00
CA LEU A 205 -3.32 -5.55 21.46
C LEU A 205 -2.40 -6.78 21.49
N THR A 206 -1.44 -6.86 20.56
CA THR A 206 -0.44 -7.93 20.54
C THR A 206 0.51 -7.79 21.73
N LEU A 207 0.98 -6.57 22.01
CA LEU A 207 1.79 -6.28 23.19
C LEU A 207 1.03 -6.56 24.49
N ASP A 208 -0.23 -6.14 24.61
CA ASP A 208 -1.04 -6.36 25.81
C ASP A 208 -1.21 -7.85 26.12
N ARG A 209 -1.37 -8.69 25.08
CA ARG A 209 -1.44 -10.15 25.24
C ARG A 209 -0.10 -10.74 25.68
N ALA A 210 1.00 -10.33 25.04
CA ALA A 210 2.34 -10.76 25.43
C ALA A 210 2.65 -10.36 26.89
N ALA A 211 2.16 -9.20 27.34
CA ALA A 211 2.35 -8.70 28.71
C ALA A 211 1.66 -9.58 29.75
N ALA A 212 0.51 -10.14 29.41
CA ALA A 212 -0.22 -11.06 30.26
C ALA A 212 0.51 -12.41 30.45
N GLU A 213 1.32 -12.81 29.47
CA GLU A 213 2.10 -14.05 29.51
C GLU A 213 3.49 -13.85 30.10
N ASN A 214 4.14 -12.72 29.79
CA ASN A 214 5.45 -12.34 30.33
C ASN A 214 5.58 -10.80 30.44
N ALA A 215 5.40 -10.29 31.66
CA ALA A 215 5.40 -8.86 31.94
C ALA A 215 6.76 -8.17 31.71
N GLU A 216 7.88 -8.89 31.75
CA GLU A 216 9.21 -8.31 31.51
C GLU A 216 9.45 -7.95 30.03
N VAL A 217 8.74 -8.60 29.10
CA VAL A 217 8.91 -8.38 27.65
C VAL A 217 8.24 -7.08 27.17
N THR A 218 7.20 -6.61 27.88
CA THR A 218 6.33 -5.53 27.38
C THR A 218 6.48 -4.22 28.15
N GLN A 219 6.90 -4.26 29.41
CA GLN A 219 7.12 -3.05 30.21
C GLN A 219 8.24 -2.13 29.66
N ALA A 220 9.04 -2.63 28.72
CA ALA A 220 10.11 -1.86 28.07
C ALA A 220 9.88 -1.65 26.55
N THR A 221 8.76 -2.10 25.98
CA THR A 221 8.52 -2.01 24.53
C THR A 221 7.76 -0.73 24.19
N LYS A 222 8.38 0.12 23.39
CA LYS A 222 7.81 1.33 22.80
C LYS A 222 7.33 1.03 21.38
N ILE A 223 6.22 1.64 20.98
CA ILE A 223 5.76 1.62 19.60
C ILE A 223 6.46 2.74 18.83
N GLU A 224 7.10 2.37 17.73
CA GLU A 224 7.69 3.27 16.75
C GLU A 224 6.93 3.18 15.43
N VAL A 225 7.16 4.16 14.56
CA VAL A 225 6.49 4.28 13.26
C VAL A 225 7.48 4.50 12.13
N THR A 226 7.22 3.84 11.00
CA THR A 226 7.89 4.04 9.70
C THR A 226 6.83 4.11 8.61
N THR A 227 7.23 4.16 7.35
CA THR A 227 6.30 4.17 6.21
C THR A 227 6.46 2.90 5.38
N LEU A 228 5.37 2.46 4.73
CA LEU A 228 5.41 1.34 3.80
C LEU A 228 6.46 1.56 2.71
N GLU A 229 6.55 2.78 2.20
CA GLU A 229 7.49 3.18 1.16
C GLU A 229 8.94 2.96 1.61
N GLN A 230 9.28 3.37 2.85
CA GLN A 230 10.62 3.15 3.40
C GLN A 230 10.95 1.67 3.57
N VAL A 231 9.97 0.87 4.04
CA VAL A 231 10.16 -0.58 4.19
C VAL A 231 10.31 -1.24 2.82
N VAL A 232 9.48 -0.91 1.85
CA VAL A 232 9.60 -1.41 0.46
C VAL A 232 10.93 -1.01 -0.17
N ASP A 233 11.35 0.25 -0.01
CA ASP A 233 12.64 0.71 -0.52
C ASP A 233 13.80 -0.08 0.09
N SER A 234 13.73 -0.37 1.41
CA SER A 234 14.72 -1.24 2.07
C SER A 234 14.70 -2.67 1.56
N MET A 235 13.54 -3.21 1.18
CA MET A 235 13.41 -4.56 0.61
C MET A 235 14.05 -4.65 -0.77
N LEU A 236 13.97 -3.57 -1.55
CA LEU A 236 14.56 -3.47 -2.89
C LEU A 236 16.07 -3.18 -2.85
N ASP A 237 16.59 -2.64 -1.74
CA ASP A 237 18.00 -2.29 -1.61
C ASP A 237 18.88 -3.54 -1.47
N SER A 238 19.75 -3.74 -2.46
CA SER A 238 20.75 -4.82 -2.48
C SER A 238 21.73 -4.84 -1.31
N SER A 239 21.89 -3.73 -0.58
CA SER A 239 22.76 -3.65 0.60
C SER A 239 22.08 -4.10 1.90
N ALA A 240 20.75 -4.28 1.91
CA ALA A 240 19.95 -4.63 3.09
C ALA A 240 19.72 -6.15 3.26
N ALA A 241 20.34 -6.98 2.42
CA ALA A 241 19.98 -8.40 2.20
C ALA A 241 19.85 -9.29 3.45
N ALA A 242 20.55 -9.01 4.55
CA ALA A 242 20.53 -9.87 5.74
C ALA A 242 19.26 -9.74 6.61
N ASP A 243 18.53 -8.62 6.50
CA ASP A 243 17.39 -8.34 7.37
C ASP A 243 16.05 -8.25 6.62
N ILE A 244 16.08 -8.25 5.28
CA ILE A 244 14.87 -8.20 4.44
C ILE A 244 14.00 -9.45 4.61
N GLU A 245 14.60 -10.63 4.74
CA GLU A 245 13.85 -11.89 4.88
C GLU A 245 12.98 -11.93 6.15
N LYS A 246 13.40 -11.19 7.17
CA LYS A 246 12.73 -11.08 8.47
C LYS A 246 11.55 -10.12 8.44
N ILE A 247 11.30 -9.37 7.36
CA ILE A 247 10.18 -8.44 7.31
C ILE A 247 8.86 -9.22 7.14
N ALA A 248 7.93 -9.02 8.08
CA ALA A 248 6.59 -9.56 8.02
C ALA A 248 5.54 -8.44 8.12
N PHE A 249 4.71 -8.30 7.08
CA PHE A 249 3.57 -7.40 7.12
C PHE A 249 2.40 -8.03 7.89
N VAL A 250 1.77 -7.23 8.76
CA VAL A 250 0.58 -7.60 9.52
C VAL A 250 -0.58 -6.69 9.10
N PRO A 251 -1.54 -7.18 8.31
CA PRO A 251 -2.70 -6.39 7.90
C PRO A 251 -3.57 -6.04 9.10
N SER A 252 -4.37 -4.98 8.95
CA SER A 252 -5.38 -4.63 9.96
C SER A 252 -6.37 -5.77 10.15
N ARG A 253 -6.79 -6.00 11.39
CA ARG A 253 -7.79 -7.02 11.71
C ARG A 253 -9.11 -6.78 10.99
N ASP A 254 -9.51 -5.52 10.82
CA ASP A 254 -10.76 -5.15 10.15
C ASP A 254 -10.74 -5.53 8.66
N SER A 255 -9.56 -5.50 8.03
CA SER A 255 -9.40 -5.91 6.62
C SER A 255 -9.10 -7.41 6.46
N SER A 256 -8.49 -8.05 7.47
CA SER A 256 -8.07 -9.47 7.44
C SER A 256 -9.20 -10.50 7.31
N SER A 257 -10.43 -10.14 7.66
CA SER A 257 -11.59 -11.05 7.60
C SER A 257 -12.08 -11.32 6.17
N MET A 258 -11.67 -10.50 5.20
CA MET A 258 -12.18 -10.53 3.82
C MET A 258 -11.37 -11.39 2.85
N PHE A 259 -10.12 -11.74 3.18
CA PHE A 259 -9.20 -12.48 2.28
C PHE A 259 -9.11 -13.99 2.58
N ARG A 260 -10.04 -14.53 3.38
CA ARG A 260 -10.15 -15.97 3.59
C ARG A 260 -10.87 -16.60 2.39
N ILE A 261 -10.10 -17.00 1.38
CA ILE A 261 -10.55 -17.85 0.27
C ILE A 261 -10.02 -19.26 0.51
#